data_AF-A0A517TJZ4-F1
#
_entry.id   AF-A0A517TJZ4-F1
#
_cell.length_a   1.000
_cell.length_b   1.000
_cell.length_c   1.000
_cell.angle_alpha   90.00
_cell.angle_beta   90.00
_cell.angle_gamma   90.00
#
_symmetry.space_group_name_H-M   'P 1'
#
loop_
_entity.id
_entity.type
_entity.pdbx_description
1 polymer ?
#
loop_
_entity_poly.entity_id
_entity_poly.type
_entity_poly.pdbx_seq_one_letter_code
_entity_poly.pdbx_strand_id
1 'polypeptide(L)'
;MSDNNETPPEAETPELNDVTRHGDTGKCPACGSAVDPEAYHCPTCGVDFCFHCRARLLPPDTTLQCVNQACDYYGKPVCDVCNPSREHDEAPAIYAEPVDGYWPALTIGAIVLGLLAWYAFGWFYLGLFVGVASFAASAYFLHQAGVDVFGTEHTVEQPRRGSKRHCLRCDGPVKELRHAQ
;
A
#
# COMPACT_ATOMS: atom_id res chain seq x y z
N MET A 1 26.85 -24.64 -1.11
CA MET A 1 25.49 -24.09 -1.29
C MET A 1 25.67 -22.81 -2.07
N SER A 2 25.30 -22.86 -3.33
CA SER A 2 25.55 -21.80 -4.30
C SER A 2 24.35 -20.87 -4.29
N ASP A 3 24.54 -19.64 -3.83
CA ASP A 3 23.54 -18.59 -3.86
C ASP A 3 23.41 -18.11 -5.31
N ASN A 4 22.33 -18.54 -5.97
CA ASN A 4 21.93 -18.05 -7.27
C ASN A 4 21.42 -16.62 -7.10
N ASN A 5 22.34 -15.65 -7.25
CA ASN A 5 22.03 -14.24 -7.34
C ASN A 5 21.42 -13.96 -8.73
N GLU A 6 20.17 -14.37 -8.92
CA GLU A 6 19.36 -14.02 -10.09
C GLU A 6 19.12 -12.52 -10.05
N THR A 7 19.94 -11.78 -10.79
CA THR A 7 19.72 -10.35 -11.03
C THR A 7 18.34 -10.22 -11.67
N PRO A 8 17.40 -9.47 -11.07
CA PRO A 8 16.07 -9.29 -11.64
C PRO A 8 16.21 -8.76 -13.06
N PRO A 9 15.41 -9.26 -14.03
CA PRO A 9 15.45 -8.74 -15.38
C PRO A 9 15.18 -7.23 -15.30
N GLU A 10 16.17 -6.45 -15.72
CA GLU A 10 16.09 -5.01 -15.87
C GLU A 10 14.89 -4.76 -16.79
N ALA A 11 13.75 -4.38 -16.20
CA ALA A 11 12.52 -4.19 -16.92
C ALA A 11 12.80 -3.11 -17.96
N GLU A 12 12.85 -3.53 -19.23
CA GLU A 12 12.99 -2.65 -20.38
C GLU A 12 11.98 -1.51 -20.19
N THR A 13 12.49 -0.35 -19.79
CA THR A 13 11.66 0.82 -19.57
C THR A 13 11.13 1.14 -20.96
N PRO A 14 9.83 1.00 -21.23
CA PRO A 14 9.29 1.19 -22.56
C PRO A 14 9.73 2.59 -22.99
N GLU A 15 10.50 2.67 -24.08
CA GLU A 15 10.91 3.94 -24.66
C GLU A 15 9.66 4.80 -24.77
N LEU A 16 9.58 5.82 -23.91
CA LEU A 16 8.52 6.80 -23.96
C LEU A 16 8.65 7.47 -25.31
N ASN A 17 7.89 6.98 -26.29
CA ASN A 17 7.59 7.69 -27.52
C ASN A 17 7.35 9.15 -27.13
N ASP A 18 8.13 10.06 -27.69
CA ASP A 18 8.09 11.49 -27.41
C ASP A 18 6.68 12.01 -27.74
N VAL A 19 5.78 11.97 -26.75
CA VAL A 19 4.39 12.40 -26.91
C VAL A 19 4.38 13.92 -26.90
N THR A 20 4.73 14.50 -28.04
CA THR A 20 4.73 15.95 -28.23
C THR A 20 3.29 16.45 -28.35
N ARG A 21 2.87 17.33 -27.44
CA ARG A 21 1.49 17.85 -27.39
C ARG A 21 1.28 18.89 -28.50
N HIS A 22 0.44 18.58 -29.48
CA HIS A 22 0.05 19.52 -30.52
C HIS A 22 -1.00 20.52 -29.98
N GLY A 23 -0.79 21.83 -30.15
CA GLY A 23 -1.80 22.88 -29.90
C GLY A 23 -1.78 23.88 -31.06
N ASP A 24 -2.84 24.60 -31.44
CA ASP A 24 -4.26 24.72 -31.04
C ASP A 24 -5.11 24.37 -32.27
N THR A 25 -6.28 23.71 -32.16
CA THR A 25 -7.12 23.50 -33.37
C THR A 25 -8.36 24.42 -33.43
N GLY A 26 -8.80 24.89 -32.27
CA GLY A 26 -9.50 26.18 -32.08
C GLY A 26 -10.77 26.08 -31.24
N LYS A 27 -10.81 26.23 -29.89
CA LYS A 27 -9.81 26.68 -28.87
C LYS A 27 -10.15 26.21 -27.40
N CYS A 28 -9.21 25.66 -26.60
CA CYS A 28 -9.46 24.45 -25.75
C CYS A 28 -8.96 24.31 -24.25
N PRO A 29 -9.20 23.19 -23.46
CA PRO A 29 -10.08 22.98 -22.22
C PRO A 29 -9.79 23.88 -21.05
N ALA A 30 -8.61 24.44 -21.13
CA ALA A 30 -7.91 25.02 -20.03
C ALA A 30 -8.31 26.48 -19.91
N CYS A 31 -8.84 27.09 -20.96
CA CYS A 31 -8.52 28.49 -21.22
C CYS A 31 -9.68 29.40 -21.63
N GLY A 32 -10.87 28.89 -21.88
CA GLY A 32 -12.03 29.77 -22.10
C GLY A 32 -12.14 30.42 -23.49
N SER A 33 -11.97 29.69 -24.60
CA SER A 33 -12.00 30.25 -25.95
C SER A 33 -12.79 29.42 -26.98
N ALA A 34 -13.09 30.04 -28.14
CA ALA A 34 -14.07 29.57 -29.13
C ALA A 34 -13.62 28.31 -29.88
N VAL A 35 -14.54 27.36 -30.01
CA VAL A 35 -14.51 25.94 -30.41
C VAL A 35 -15.10 25.76 -31.81
N ASP A 36 -14.69 24.79 -32.64
CA ASP A 36 -15.27 24.65 -34.01
C ASP A 36 -15.49 23.18 -34.50
N PRO A 37 -16.12 22.94 -35.69
CA PRO A 37 -17.49 22.47 -35.85
C PRO A 37 -17.69 20.93 -35.79
N GLU A 38 -16.69 20.12 -35.34
CA GLU A 38 -16.81 18.66 -35.11
C GLU A 38 -16.13 18.09 -33.81
N ALA A 39 -15.84 18.90 -32.80
CA ALA A 39 -15.06 18.64 -31.57
C ALA A 39 -15.20 17.36 -30.63
N TYR A 40 -14.08 16.62 -30.40
CA TYR A 40 -13.37 16.13 -29.16
C TYR A 40 -12.40 15.03 -29.57
N HIS A 41 -11.07 15.07 -29.40
CA HIS A 41 -10.30 13.95 -29.96
C HIS A 41 -9.10 13.38 -29.22
N CYS A 42 -9.30 12.91 -27.98
CA CYS A 42 -8.33 12.00 -27.35
C CYS A 42 -8.47 10.57 -27.89
N PRO A 43 -7.43 9.98 -28.50
CA PRO A 43 -7.29 8.53 -28.55
C PRO A 43 -6.21 7.99 -27.58
N THR A 44 -5.50 8.91 -26.91
CA THR A 44 -4.58 8.78 -25.73
C THR A 44 -3.83 10.12 -25.50
N CYS A 45 -3.98 11.13 -26.37
CA CYS A 45 -3.32 12.44 -26.22
C CYS A 45 -3.76 13.49 -27.26
N GLY A 46 -4.46 13.12 -28.34
CA GLY A 46 -4.86 14.01 -29.44
C GLY A 46 -6.01 14.97 -29.12
N VAL A 47 -6.31 15.14 -27.85
CA VAL A 47 -7.51 15.82 -27.36
C VAL A 47 -7.39 17.30 -27.61
N ASP A 48 -8.29 17.85 -28.41
CA ASP A 48 -8.62 19.24 -28.21
C ASP A 48 -9.71 19.31 -27.16
N PHE A 49 -9.86 20.45 -26.54
CA PHE A 49 -10.91 20.63 -25.57
C PHE A 49 -11.55 22.00 -25.64
N CYS A 50 -12.20 22.40 -26.73
CA CYS A 50 -13.25 23.36 -27.00
C CYS A 50 -14.57 22.66 -27.44
N PHE A 51 -14.56 21.43 -27.90
CA PHE A 51 -14.12 20.34 -27.05
C PHE A 51 -14.16 20.74 -25.47
N HIS A 52 -14.88 21.80 -24.89
CA HIS A 52 -14.35 22.94 -24.03
C HIS A 52 -13.71 22.75 -22.67
N CYS A 53 -13.50 21.53 -22.34
CA CYS A 53 -13.79 21.00 -21.04
C CYS A 53 -14.16 19.56 -21.36
N ARG A 54 -15.01 19.39 -22.40
CA ARG A 54 -15.86 18.24 -22.72
C ARG A 54 -15.56 17.02 -21.86
N ALA A 55 -16.19 16.93 -20.72
CA ALA A 55 -16.59 18.01 -19.85
C ALA A 55 -16.06 17.52 -18.52
N ARG A 56 -14.75 17.66 -18.30
CA ARG A 56 -14.00 17.44 -17.04
C ARG A 56 -13.96 16.02 -16.46
N LEU A 57 -14.88 15.12 -16.78
CA LEU A 57 -15.49 14.42 -15.65
C LEU A 57 -16.38 13.23 -16.07
N LEU A 58 -15.94 12.26 -16.87
CA LEU A 58 -16.67 10.98 -16.79
C LEU A 58 -16.41 10.42 -15.37
N PRO A 59 -17.42 10.29 -14.49
CA PRO A 59 -17.17 9.96 -13.09
C PRO A 59 -16.68 8.50 -13.04
N PRO A 60 -15.46 8.20 -12.52
CA PRO A 60 -14.67 8.93 -11.52
C PRO A 60 -13.20 9.17 -11.93
N ASP A 61 -12.93 9.76 -13.09
CA ASP A 61 -11.54 9.97 -13.52
C ASP A 61 -10.82 11.04 -12.69
N THR A 62 -9.78 10.60 -11.98
CA THR A 62 -8.88 11.46 -11.20
C THR A 62 -8.16 12.50 -12.08
N THR A 63 -8.52 13.78 -11.93
CA THR A 63 -7.85 14.88 -12.64
C THR A 63 -6.59 15.34 -11.91
N LEU A 64 -5.49 15.51 -12.65
CA LEU A 64 -4.17 15.85 -12.11
C LEU A 64 -3.74 17.23 -12.55
N GLN A 65 -3.13 17.99 -11.65
CA GLN A 65 -2.64 19.35 -11.91
C GLN A 65 -1.18 19.49 -11.50
N CYS A 66 -0.30 19.98 -12.37
CA CYS A 66 1.09 20.26 -12.01
C CYS A 66 1.17 21.40 -10.98
N VAL A 67 1.92 21.19 -9.89
CA VAL A 67 2.13 22.21 -8.83
C VAL A 67 3.38 23.08 -9.04
N ASN A 68 4.25 22.73 -9.99
CA ASN A 68 5.44 23.50 -10.28
C ASN A 68 5.10 24.77 -11.09
N GLN A 69 5.13 25.95 -10.45
CA GLN A 69 4.81 27.24 -11.07
C GLN A 69 5.71 27.62 -12.25
N ALA A 70 6.94 27.09 -12.30
CA ALA A 70 7.87 27.33 -13.41
C ALA A 70 7.58 26.46 -14.64
N CYS A 71 6.66 25.50 -14.55
CA CYS A 71 6.31 24.61 -15.65
C CYS A 71 5.17 25.19 -16.51
N ASP A 72 5.29 25.06 -17.84
CA ASP A 72 4.24 25.47 -18.78
C ASP A 72 2.90 24.73 -18.57
N TYR A 73 2.93 23.62 -17.83
CA TYR A 73 1.78 22.79 -17.48
C TYR A 73 1.20 23.14 -16.11
N TYR A 74 1.75 24.15 -15.42
CA TYR A 74 1.23 24.64 -14.15
C TYR A 74 -0.26 24.99 -14.26
N GLY A 75 -1.05 24.49 -13.32
CA GLY A 75 -2.47 24.81 -13.25
C GLY A 75 -3.36 24.10 -14.29
N LYS A 76 -2.77 23.45 -15.32
CA LYS A 76 -3.52 22.81 -16.40
C LYS A 76 -3.86 21.36 -16.02
N PRO A 77 -5.14 20.94 -16.12
CA PRO A 77 -5.54 19.57 -15.79
C PRO A 77 -5.10 18.56 -16.86
N VAL A 78 -4.77 17.35 -16.42
CA VAL A 78 -4.44 16.17 -17.25
C VAL A 78 -5.26 14.97 -16.74
N CYS A 79 -5.77 14.13 -17.65
CA CYS A 79 -6.47 12.89 -17.27
C CYS A 79 -5.48 11.76 -16.94
N ASP A 80 -5.97 10.74 -16.24
CA ASP A 80 -5.20 9.55 -15.83
C ASP A 80 -4.75 8.68 -17.01
N VAL A 81 -5.51 8.62 -18.10
CA VAL A 81 -5.13 7.88 -19.32
C VAL A 81 -3.84 8.45 -19.95
N CYS A 82 -3.73 9.78 -20.02
CA CYS A 82 -2.56 10.45 -20.60
C CYS A 82 -1.36 10.47 -19.64
N ASN A 83 -1.61 10.26 -18.35
CA ASN A 83 -0.59 10.26 -17.30
C ASN A 83 -0.76 9.01 -16.43
N PRO A 84 -0.46 7.83 -17.00
CA PRO A 84 -0.61 6.59 -16.27
C PRO A 84 0.29 6.64 -15.03
N SER A 85 -0.23 6.18 -13.91
CA SER A 85 0.56 6.10 -12.70
C SER A 85 1.72 5.14 -12.90
N ARG A 86 2.92 5.58 -12.53
CA ARG A 86 4.09 4.70 -12.49
C ARG A 86 4.09 4.01 -11.14
N GLU A 87 4.16 2.69 -11.16
CA GLU A 87 4.50 1.91 -9.97
C GLU A 87 5.90 2.30 -9.56
N HIS A 88 6.08 2.55 -8.27
CA HIS A 88 7.39 2.73 -7.69
C HIS A 88 7.45 1.89 -6.42
N ASP A 89 8.62 1.31 -6.19
CA ASP A 89 8.90 0.62 -4.95
C ASP A 89 9.01 1.68 -3.85
N GLU A 90 8.09 1.59 -2.89
CA GLU A 90 8.20 2.35 -1.64
C GLU A 90 9.12 1.58 -0.69
N ALA A 91 9.68 2.29 0.28
CA ALA A 91 10.36 1.62 1.38
C ALA A 91 9.39 0.59 2.01
N PRO A 92 9.84 -0.66 2.25
CA PRO A 92 8.96 -1.71 2.75
C PRO A 92 8.36 -1.28 4.09
N ALA A 93 7.09 -1.62 4.31
CA ALA A 93 6.52 -1.47 5.64
C ALA A 93 7.13 -2.53 6.53
N ILE A 94 7.89 -2.08 7.52
CA ILE A 94 8.42 -2.93 8.57
C ILE A 94 7.42 -2.86 9.71
N TYR A 95 6.75 -3.96 9.98
CA TYR A 95 5.89 -4.08 11.16
C TYR A 95 6.17 -5.39 11.88
N ALA A 96 5.81 -5.37 13.16
CA ALA A 96 6.03 -6.44 14.08
C ALA A 96 4.75 -7.27 14.21
N GLU A 97 4.80 -8.53 13.78
CA GLU A 97 3.72 -9.48 14.03
C GLU A 97 4.02 -10.22 15.34
N PRO A 98 3.13 -10.14 16.35
CA PRO A 98 3.26 -10.98 17.53
C PRO A 98 2.99 -12.42 17.13
N VAL A 99 3.98 -13.30 17.30
CA VAL A 99 3.77 -14.74 17.18
C VAL A 99 3.27 -15.22 18.53
N ASP A 100 2.04 -15.73 18.59
CA ASP A 100 1.49 -16.28 19.81
C ASP A 100 2.35 -17.45 20.31
N GLY A 101 2.91 -17.30 21.51
CA GLY A 101 3.64 -18.38 22.18
C GLY A 101 2.70 -19.48 22.68
N TYR A 102 3.28 -20.57 23.19
CA TYR A 102 2.52 -21.72 23.71
C TYR A 102 1.84 -21.50 25.08
N TRP A 103 1.87 -20.28 25.63
CA TRP A 103 1.27 -19.99 26.94
C TRP A 103 -0.22 -20.36 27.09
N PRO A 104 -1.10 -20.26 26.07
CA PRO A 104 -2.51 -20.64 26.25
C PRO A 104 -2.66 -22.14 26.51
N ALA A 105 -1.91 -22.97 25.77
CA ALA A 105 -1.90 -24.42 25.94
C ALA A 105 -1.37 -24.82 27.33
N LEU A 106 -0.29 -24.17 27.79
CA LEU A 106 0.24 -24.38 29.14
C LEU A 106 -0.75 -23.99 30.23
N THR A 107 -1.46 -22.88 30.03
CA THR A 107 -2.48 -22.41 30.96
C THR A 107 -3.62 -23.44 31.09
N ILE A 108 -4.11 -23.97 29.96
CA ILE A 108 -5.14 -25.01 29.95
C ILE A 108 -4.64 -26.28 30.66
N GLY A 109 -3.42 -26.73 30.37
CA GLY A 109 -2.81 -27.89 31.03
C GLY A 109 -2.70 -27.72 32.54
N ALA A 110 -2.26 -26.55 32.99
CA ALA A 110 -2.16 -26.20 34.41
C ALA A 110 -3.53 -26.18 35.12
N ILE A 111 -4.56 -25.64 34.46
CA ILE A 111 -5.94 -25.63 34.98
C ILE A 111 -6.44 -27.07 35.14
N VAL A 112 -6.25 -27.93 34.13
CA VAL A 112 -6.68 -29.34 34.18
C VAL A 112 -5.98 -30.08 35.32
N LEU A 113 -4.67 -29.92 35.49
CA LEU A 113 -3.92 -30.54 36.59
C LEU A 113 -4.38 -30.03 37.95
N GLY A 114 -4.64 -28.73 38.09
CA GLY A 114 -5.14 -28.13 39.33
C GLY A 114 -6.53 -28.65 39.71
N LEU A 115 -7.44 -28.75 38.72
CA LEU A 115 -8.78 -29.32 38.93
C LEU A 115 -8.73 -30.80 39.31
N LEU A 116 -7.86 -31.59 38.68
CA LEU A 116 -7.65 -33.00 39.04
C LEU A 116 -7.11 -33.16 40.47
N ALA A 117 -6.14 -32.34 40.86
CA ALA A 117 -5.62 -32.33 42.23
C ALA A 117 -6.69 -31.91 43.25
N TRP A 118 -7.47 -30.88 42.96
CA TRP A 118 -8.60 -30.51 43.81
C TRP A 118 -9.61 -31.66 43.93
N TYR A 119 -10.02 -32.26 42.83
CA TYR A 119 -10.97 -33.37 42.84
C TYR A 119 -10.47 -34.57 43.65
N ALA A 120 -9.18 -34.93 43.52
CA ALA A 120 -8.60 -36.09 44.19
C ALA A 120 -8.42 -35.89 45.71
N PHE A 121 -8.04 -34.69 46.15
CA PHE A 121 -7.66 -34.43 47.54
C PHE A 121 -8.69 -33.61 48.33
N GLY A 122 -9.70 -33.05 47.67
CA GLY A 122 -10.76 -32.23 48.27
C GLY A 122 -10.31 -30.85 48.76
N TRP A 123 -9.03 -30.51 48.60
CA TRP A 123 -8.45 -29.26 49.09
C TRP A 123 -8.25 -28.27 47.94
N PHE A 124 -9.07 -27.21 47.95
CA PHE A 124 -9.02 -26.17 46.92
C PHE A 124 -7.63 -25.53 46.76
N TYR A 125 -7.01 -25.13 47.88
CA TYR A 125 -5.69 -24.48 47.86
C TYR A 125 -4.58 -25.39 47.32
N LEU A 126 -4.68 -26.70 47.55
CA LEU A 126 -3.73 -27.66 47.01
C LEU A 126 -3.85 -27.73 45.49
N GLY A 127 -5.07 -27.76 44.96
CA GLY A 127 -5.31 -27.71 43.51
C GLY A 127 -4.78 -26.43 42.87
N LEU A 128 -5.00 -25.28 43.50
CA LEU A 128 -4.48 -23.99 43.02
C LEU A 128 -2.95 -23.96 43.02
N PHE A 129 -2.31 -24.43 44.10
CA PHE A 129 -0.86 -24.49 44.19
C PHE A 129 -0.26 -25.41 43.12
N VAL A 130 -0.84 -26.60 42.92
CA VAL A 130 -0.41 -27.54 41.87
C VAL A 130 -0.56 -26.93 40.48
N GLY A 131 -1.66 -26.24 40.19
CA GLY A 131 -1.86 -25.54 38.93
C GLY A 131 -0.77 -24.50 38.67
N VAL A 132 -0.56 -23.56 39.59
CA VAL A 132 0.45 -22.50 39.44
C VAL A 132 1.87 -23.07 39.35
N ALA A 133 2.22 -24.03 40.20
CA ALA A 133 3.54 -24.66 40.20
C ALA A 133 3.80 -25.42 38.90
N SER A 134 2.81 -26.16 38.39
CA SER A 134 2.93 -26.90 37.12
C SER A 134 3.10 -25.96 35.93
N PHE A 135 2.38 -24.82 35.90
CA PHE A 135 2.55 -23.79 34.88
C PHE A 135 3.97 -23.22 34.89
N ALA A 136 4.45 -22.77 36.06
CA ALA A 136 5.77 -22.16 36.20
C ALA A 136 6.90 -23.14 35.85
N ALA A 137 6.80 -24.39 36.31
CA ALA A 137 7.78 -25.43 36.00
C ALA A 137 7.81 -25.73 34.49
N SER A 138 6.64 -25.92 33.87
CA SER A 138 6.55 -26.24 32.44
C SER A 138 7.05 -25.09 31.58
N ALA A 139 6.69 -23.85 31.92
CA ALA A 139 7.19 -22.65 31.24
C ALA A 139 8.72 -22.55 31.35
N TYR A 140 9.29 -22.79 32.53
CA TYR A 140 10.75 -22.79 32.73
C TYR A 140 11.45 -23.86 31.89
N PHE A 141 10.95 -25.09 31.89
CA PHE A 141 11.52 -26.18 31.09
C PHE A 141 11.43 -25.93 29.59
N LEU A 142 10.30 -25.43 29.11
CA LEU A 142 10.11 -25.11 27.68
C LEU A 142 11.01 -23.96 27.24
N HIS A 143 11.17 -22.93 28.09
CA HIS A 143 12.10 -21.85 27.82
C HIS A 143 13.56 -22.35 27.73
N GLN A 144 13.98 -23.23 28.65
CA GLN A 144 15.30 -23.87 28.59
C GLN A 144 15.49 -24.75 27.34
N ALA A 145 14.41 -25.31 26.80
CA ALA A 145 14.43 -26.08 25.55
C ALA A 145 14.40 -25.20 24.28
N GLY A 146 14.37 -23.87 24.42
CA GLY A 146 14.26 -22.93 23.29
C GLY A 146 12.86 -22.88 22.65
N VAL A 147 11.85 -23.45 23.31
CA VAL A 147 10.46 -23.33 22.89
C VAL A 147 9.94 -21.99 23.38
N ASP A 148 9.33 -21.26 22.46
CA ASP A 148 8.87 -19.91 22.74
C ASP A 148 7.52 -19.90 23.48
N VAL A 149 7.58 -19.63 24.78
CA VAL A 149 6.42 -19.68 25.67
C VAL A 149 5.64 -18.37 25.63
N PHE A 150 6.35 -17.24 25.59
CA PHE A 150 5.76 -15.91 25.74
C PHE A 150 5.46 -15.23 24.40
N GLY A 151 5.96 -15.79 23.31
CA GLY A 151 5.80 -15.26 21.97
C GLY A 151 6.99 -14.39 21.59
N THR A 152 7.36 -14.48 20.32
CA THR A 152 8.42 -13.69 19.71
C THR A 152 7.81 -12.66 18.80
N GLU A 153 8.45 -11.50 18.75
CA GLU A 153 8.17 -10.50 17.74
C GLU A 153 8.85 -10.93 16.44
N HIS A 154 8.05 -11.23 15.41
CA HIS A 154 8.58 -11.48 14.08
C HIS A 154 8.46 -10.19 13.27
N THR A 155 9.59 -9.62 12.91
CA THR A 155 9.61 -8.47 12.00
C THR A 155 9.29 -8.95 10.60
N VAL A 156 8.15 -8.51 10.07
CA VAL A 156 7.74 -8.79 8.70
C VAL A 156 8.02 -7.56 7.84
N GLU A 157 8.83 -7.75 6.80
CA GLU A 157 9.00 -6.76 5.75
C GLU A 157 7.94 -7.01 4.68
N GLN A 158 6.92 -6.15 4.64
CA GLN A 158 5.92 -6.22 3.59
C GLN A 158 6.32 -5.27 2.46
N PRO A 159 6.58 -5.79 1.24
CA PRO A 159 6.89 -4.94 0.10
C PRO A 159 5.69 -4.05 -0.19
N ARG A 160 5.94 -2.75 -0.31
CA ARG A 160 4.92 -1.76 -0.62
C ARG A 160 5.17 -1.21 -2.02
N ARG A 161 4.16 -1.32 -2.86
CA ARG A 161 4.13 -0.65 -4.16
C ARG A 161 3.21 0.55 -4.04
N GLY A 162 3.80 1.72 -4.23
CA GLY A 162 3.05 2.96 -4.38
C GLY A 162 2.81 3.23 -5.86
N SER A 163 1.71 3.91 -6.17
CA SER A 163 1.53 4.51 -7.48
C SER A 163 1.63 6.02 -7.32
N LYS A 164 2.60 6.63 -8.01
CA LYS A 164 2.76 8.09 -8.06
C LYS A 164 2.57 8.56 -9.49
N ARG A 165 1.98 9.73 -9.62
CA ARG A 165 1.79 10.40 -10.90
C ARG A 165 2.68 11.63 -10.93
N HIS A 166 3.26 11.90 -12.10
CA HIS A 166 4.22 12.98 -12.30
C HIS A 166 3.75 13.89 -13.43
N CYS A 167 4.25 15.12 -13.48
CA CYS A 167 3.90 16.01 -14.58
C CYS A 167 4.58 15.54 -15.88
N LEU A 168 3.80 15.33 -16.94
CA LEU A 168 4.30 14.88 -18.25
C LEU A 168 5.42 15.75 -18.85
N ARG A 169 5.57 17.01 -18.42
CA ARG A 169 6.56 17.95 -18.96
C ARG A 169 7.79 18.14 -18.08
N CYS A 170 7.62 18.26 -16.77
CA CYS A 170 8.72 18.57 -15.85
C CYS A 170 9.04 17.45 -14.85
N ASP A 171 8.32 16.34 -14.91
CA ASP A 171 8.39 15.21 -13.98
C ASP A 171 8.15 15.57 -12.49
N GLY A 172 7.75 16.82 -12.23
CA GLY A 172 7.45 17.32 -10.91
C GLY A 172 6.15 16.75 -10.33
N PRO A 173 5.89 16.98 -9.03
CA PRO A 173 4.69 16.49 -8.38
C PRO A 173 3.42 17.05 -9.02
N VAL A 174 2.35 16.26 -8.98
CA VAL A 174 1.01 16.67 -9.40
C VAL A 174 0.05 16.56 -8.22
N LYS A 175 -0.92 17.48 -8.17
CA LYS A 175 -2.01 17.48 -7.20
C LYS A 175 -3.25 16.89 -7.84
N GLU A 176 -3.88 15.93 -7.15
CA GLU A 176 -5.19 15.44 -7.52
C GLU A 176 -6.26 16.49 -7.18
N LEU A 177 -7.06 16.85 -8.17
CA LEU A 177 -8.20 17.74 -8.00
C LEU A 177 -9.43 16.87 -7.70
N ARG A 178 -9.80 16.80 -6.42
CA ARG A 178 -11.09 16.22 -6.03
C ARG A 178 -12.21 17.16 -6.47
N HIS A 179 -13.13 16.64 -7.26
CA HIS A 179 -14.33 17.38 -7.62
C HIS A 179 -15.20 17.54 -6.38
N ALA A 180 -15.53 18.79 -6.03
CA ALA A 180 -16.47 19.08 -4.94
C ALA A 180 -17.82 18.45 -5.30
N GLN A 181 -18.29 17.53 -4.44
CA GLN A 181 -19.58 16.85 -4.56
C GLN A 181 -20.74 17.77 -4.21
#